data_AF-A0A1H5WHZ1-F1
#
_entry.id   AF-A0A1H5WHZ1-F1
#
_cell.length_a   1.000
_cell.length_b   1.000
_cell.length_c   1.000
_cell.angle_alpha   90.00
_cell.angle_beta   90.00
_cell.angle_gamma   90.00
#
_symmetry.space_group_name_H-M   'P 1'
#
loop_
_entity.id
_entity.type
_entity.pdbx_description
1 polymer ?
#
loop_
_entity_poly.entity_id
_entity_poly.type
_entity_poly.pdbx_seq_one_letter_code
_entity_poly.pdbx_strand_id
1 'polypeptide(L)'
;MLSSDKNVETIAQLIEVLKHYLGLQKEYLKFDVIDKVVRLLTAAALAVIFILIIIAVLMYFSIALAFWLANFTGTSAAFFIVAGLHLLILMFFVIFRKSWIEKPLVHFLASLLLGK
;
A
#
# COMPACT_ATOMS: atom_id res chain seq x y z
N MET A 1 -23.83 55.65 9.58
CA MET A 1 -22.50 55.22 9.08
C MET A 1 -21.66 54.42 10.08
N LEU A 2 -22.01 54.36 11.38
CA LEU A 2 -21.16 53.77 12.43
C LEU A 2 -21.12 52.22 12.53
N SER A 3 -21.91 51.50 11.74
CA SER A 3 -21.94 50.02 11.77
C SER A 3 -20.95 49.38 10.78
N SER A 4 -20.55 50.09 9.73
CA SER A 4 -19.65 49.55 8.71
C SER A 4 -18.22 49.46 9.25
N ASP A 5 -17.78 50.46 9.99
CA ASP A 5 -16.42 50.52 10.53
C ASP A 5 -16.16 49.42 11.56
N LYS A 6 -17.13 49.14 12.45
CA LYS A 6 -17.02 48.03 13.42
C LYS A 6 -16.99 46.65 12.75
N ASN A 7 -17.71 46.47 11.63
CA ASN A 7 -17.69 45.21 10.89
C ASN A 7 -16.35 45.00 10.18
N VAL A 8 -15.76 46.07 9.63
CA VAL A 8 -14.44 46.02 8.97
C VAL A 8 -13.33 45.70 9.98
N GLU A 9 -13.38 46.31 11.17
CA GLU A 9 -12.46 46.01 12.29
C GLU A 9 -12.56 44.54 12.72
N THR A 10 -13.79 44.02 12.85
CA THR A 10 -14.04 42.63 13.24
C THR A 10 -13.54 41.64 12.19
N ILE A 11 -13.71 41.96 10.90
CA ILE A 11 -13.19 41.15 9.79
C ILE A 11 -11.65 41.16 9.78
N ALA A 12 -11.02 42.30 10.07
CA ALA A 12 -9.57 42.41 10.17
C ALA A 12 -9.01 41.53 11.31
N GLN A 13 -9.64 41.58 12.49
CA GLN A 13 -9.28 40.70 13.62
C GLN A 13 -9.49 39.22 13.30
N LEU A 14 -10.57 38.85 12.59
CA LEU A 14 -10.80 37.47 12.15
C LEU A 14 -9.70 36.99 11.20
N ILE A 15 -9.29 37.83 10.25
CA ILE A 15 -8.22 37.52 9.29
C ILE A 15 -6.89 37.34 10.02
N GLU A 16 -6.61 38.15 11.03
CA GLU A 16 -5.39 38.07 11.84
C GLU A 16 -5.34 36.78 12.68
N VAL A 17 -6.44 36.43 13.33
CA VAL A 17 -6.57 35.16 14.08
C VAL A 17 -6.47 33.95 13.14
N LEU A 18 -7.10 34.00 11.96
CA LEU A 18 -6.98 32.95 10.93
C LEU A 18 -5.53 32.81 10.44
N LYS A 19 -4.82 33.92 10.22
CA LYS A 19 -3.41 33.92 9.82
C LYS A 19 -2.53 33.27 10.88
N HIS A 20 -2.80 33.57 12.15
CA HIS A 20 -2.06 33.01 13.28
C HIS A 20 -2.35 31.50 13.43
N TYR A 21 -3.61 31.10 13.27
CA TYR A 21 -4.04 29.69 13.29
C TYR A 21 -3.39 28.88 12.16
N LEU A 22 -3.42 29.39 10.93
CA LEU A 22 -2.78 28.76 9.77
C LEU A 22 -1.25 28.70 9.91
N GLY A 23 -0.65 29.67 10.60
CA GLY A 23 0.77 29.70 10.95
C GLY A 23 1.18 28.53 11.85
N LEU A 24 0.45 28.31 12.94
CA LEU A 24 0.68 27.17 13.84
C LEU A 24 0.35 25.82 13.19
N GLN A 25 -0.76 25.75 12.44
CA GLN A 25 -1.22 24.50 11.83
C GLN A 25 -0.23 23.97 10.77
N LYS A 26 0.51 24.86 10.10
CA LYS A 26 1.55 24.51 9.13
C LYS A 26 2.70 23.70 9.72
N GLU A 27 3.09 23.99 10.95
CA GLU A 27 4.25 23.35 11.58
C GLU A 27 3.88 21.96 12.10
N TYR A 28 2.70 21.82 12.71
CA TYR A 28 2.15 20.51 13.12
C TYR A 28 1.84 19.59 11.93
N LEU A 29 1.27 20.12 10.83
CA LEU A 29 1.02 19.34 9.62
C LEU A 29 2.31 18.83 8.97
N LYS A 30 3.42 19.57 9.08
CA LYS A 30 4.70 19.16 8.51
C LYS A 30 5.22 17.88 9.16
N PHE A 31 5.17 17.81 10.49
CA PHE A 31 5.64 16.64 11.21
C PHE A 31 4.70 15.45 11.06
N ASP A 32 3.38 15.67 11.07
CA ASP A 32 2.38 14.62 10.89
C ASP A 32 2.42 13.99 9.48
N VAL A 33 2.66 14.81 8.44
CA VAL A 33 2.87 14.33 7.06
C VAL A 33 4.18 13.55 6.95
N ILE A 34 5.26 14.01 7.58
CA ILE A 34 6.54 13.30 7.57
C ILE A 34 6.40 11.92 8.24
N ASP A 35 5.74 11.83 9.40
CA ASP A 35 5.53 10.55 10.08
C ASP A 35 4.72 9.57 9.22
N LYS A 36 3.63 10.04 8.60
CA LYS A 36 2.84 9.22 7.65
C LYS A 36 3.66 8.76 6.45
N VAL A 37 4.50 9.63 5.87
CA VAL A 37 5.37 9.27 4.74
C VAL A 37 6.42 8.24 5.16
N VAL A 38 7.06 8.42 6.32
CA VAL A 38 8.03 7.45 6.85
C VAL A 38 7.36 6.10 7.07
N ARG A 39 6.19 6.08 7.71
CA ARG A 39 5.43 4.84 7.95
C ARG A 39 5.02 4.14 6.65
N LEU A 40 4.60 4.91 5.64
CA LEU A 40 4.31 4.38 4.30
C LEU A 40 5.56 3.80 3.64
N LEU A 41 6.69 4.50 3.71
CA LEU A 41 7.98 4.03 3.16
C LEU A 41 8.45 2.76 3.87
N THR A 42 8.35 2.70 5.19
CA THR A 42 8.69 1.48 5.95
C THR A 42 7.78 0.32 5.56
N ALA A 43 6.47 0.53 5.45
CA ALA A 43 5.53 -0.50 5.01
C ALA A 43 5.83 -0.97 3.58
N ALA A 44 6.13 -0.04 2.65
CA ALA A 44 6.52 -0.35 1.28
C ALA A 44 7.84 -1.14 1.23
N ALA A 45 8.85 -0.74 1.99
CA ALA A 45 10.12 -1.45 2.07
C ALA A 45 9.93 -2.88 2.60
N LEU A 46 9.16 -3.06 3.67
CA LEU A 46 8.81 -4.38 4.19
C LEU A 46 8.06 -5.22 3.14
N ALA A 47 7.09 -4.63 2.44
CA ALA A 47 6.36 -5.32 1.38
C ALA A 47 7.29 -5.80 0.26
N VAL A 48 8.24 -4.97 -0.16
CA VAL A 48 9.25 -5.36 -1.16
C VAL A 48 10.09 -6.53 -0.66
N ILE A 49 10.59 -6.47 0.59
CA ILE A 49 11.37 -7.58 1.18
C ILE A 49 10.54 -8.87 1.22
N PHE A 50 9.28 -8.80 1.66
CA PHE A 50 8.39 -9.95 1.68
C PHE A 50 8.17 -10.54 0.28
N ILE A 51 7.93 -9.69 -0.73
CA ILE A 51 7.76 -10.13 -2.13
C ILE A 51 9.01 -10.85 -2.62
N LEU A 52 10.21 -10.31 -2.34
CA LEU A 52 11.48 -10.94 -2.71
C LEU A 52 11.64 -12.32 -2.06
N ILE A 53 11.31 -12.44 -0.77
CA ILE A 53 11.36 -13.72 -0.04
C ILE A 53 10.37 -14.72 -0.64
N ILE A 54 9.13 -14.30 -0.92
CA ILE A 54 8.10 -15.16 -1.53
C ILE A 54 8.57 -15.68 -2.89
N ILE A 55 9.14 -14.81 -3.74
CA ILE A 55 9.69 -15.21 -5.04
C ILE A 55 10.82 -16.24 -4.87
N ALA A 56 11.74 -16.00 -3.93
CA ALA A 56 12.83 -16.93 -3.66
C ALA A 56 12.31 -18.31 -3.20
N VAL A 57 11.38 -18.33 -2.24
CA VAL A 57 10.75 -19.57 -1.75
C VAL A 57 10.02 -20.30 -2.88
N LEU A 58 9.24 -19.59 -3.69
CA LEU A 58 8.51 -20.18 -4.82
C LEU A 58 9.47 -20.78 -5.87
N MET A 59 10.59 -20.12 -6.16
CA MET A 59 11.61 -20.69 -7.05
C MET A 59 12.16 -22.01 -6.51
N TYR A 60 12.62 -22.04 -5.25
CA TYR A 60 13.16 -23.26 -4.65
C TYR A 60 12.11 -24.38 -4.59
N PHE A 61 10.88 -24.04 -4.23
CA PHE A 61 9.78 -24.99 -4.18
C PHE A 61 9.46 -25.57 -5.57
N SER A 62 9.43 -24.74 -6.61
CA SER A 62 9.19 -25.16 -7.99
C SER A 62 10.26 -26.15 -8.47
N ILE A 63 11.53 -25.86 -8.18
CA ILE A 63 12.64 -26.76 -8.51
C ILE A 63 12.52 -28.09 -7.76
N ALA A 64 12.25 -28.05 -6.45
CA ALA A 64 12.07 -29.25 -5.63
C ALA A 64 10.92 -30.13 -6.14
N LEU A 65 9.79 -29.51 -6.50
CA LEU A 65 8.61 -30.20 -7.03
C LEU A 65 8.90 -30.83 -8.40
N ALA A 66 9.62 -30.13 -9.28
CA ALA A 66 10.04 -30.65 -10.58
C ALA A 66 10.96 -31.87 -10.43
N PHE A 67 11.96 -31.82 -9.55
CA PHE A 67 12.85 -32.96 -9.31
C PHE A 67 12.12 -34.15 -8.67
N TRP A 68 11.18 -33.89 -7.76
CA TRP A 68 10.38 -34.95 -7.17
C TRP A 68 9.51 -35.66 -8.23
N LEU A 69 8.83 -34.90 -9.10
CA LEU A 69 8.04 -35.44 -10.21
C LEU A 69 8.88 -36.14 -11.28
N ALA A 70 10.14 -35.70 -11.48
CA ALA A 70 11.03 -36.26 -12.48
C ALA A 70 11.31 -37.75 -12.23
N ASN A 71 11.30 -38.20 -10.96
CA ASN A 71 11.46 -39.62 -10.62
C ASN A 71 10.36 -40.52 -11.21
N PHE A 72 9.18 -39.97 -11.47
CA PHE A 72 8.01 -40.72 -11.96
C PHE A 72 7.71 -40.49 -13.44
N THR A 73 8.00 -39.29 -13.94
CA THR A 73 7.54 -38.83 -15.26
C THR A 73 8.68 -38.51 -16.23
N GLY A 74 9.92 -38.47 -15.75
CA GLY A 74 11.07 -37.93 -16.47
C GLY A 74 11.16 -36.41 -16.39
N THR A 75 12.37 -35.88 -16.52
CA THR A 75 12.68 -34.46 -16.26
C THR A 75 11.86 -33.50 -17.12
N SER A 76 11.74 -33.77 -18.43
CA SER A 76 11.02 -32.88 -19.35
C SER A 76 9.53 -32.80 -19.04
N ALA A 77 8.87 -33.94 -18.79
CA ALA A 77 7.45 -33.98 -18.45
C ALA A 77 7.17 -33.33 -17.09
N ALA A 78 8.06 -33.53 -16.11
CA ALA A 78 7.95 -32.90 -14.80
C ALA A 78 7.92 -31.36 -14.89
N PHE A 79 8.83 -30.75 -15.67
CA PHE A 79 8.83 -29.30 -15.86
C PHE A 79 7.56 -28.80 -16.55
N PHE A 80 7.01 -29.52 -17.53
CA PHE A 80 5.73 -29.17 -18.17
C PHE A 80 4.56 -29.23 -17.18
N ILE A 81 4.52 -30.24 -16.31
CA ILE A 81 3.47 -30.37 -15.28
C ILE A 81 3.58 -29.23 -14.26
N VAL A 82 4.79 -28.92 -13.79
CA VAL A 82 5.02 -27.81 -12.86
C VAL A 82 4.63 -26.47 -13.49
N ALA A 83 4.97 -26.24 -14.76
CA ALA A 83 4.56 -25.05 -15.50
C ALA A 83 3.03 -24.95 -15.63
N GLY A 84 2.36 -26.07 -15.94
CA GLY A 84 0.90 -26.15 -15.98
C GLY A 84 0.26 -25.81 -14.63
N LEU A 85 0.81 -26.33 -13.52
CA LEU A 85 0.38 -25.99 -12.17
C LEU A 85 0.52 -24.48 -11.88
N HIS A 86 1.64 -23.85 -12.27
CA HIS A 86 1.82 -22.41 -12.08
C HIS A 86 0.82 -21.60 -12.90
N LEU A 87 0.50 -22.01 -14.13
CA LEU A 87 -0.54 -21.37 -14.94
C LEU A 87 -1.93 -21.50 -14.31
N LEU A 88 -2.26 -22.65 -13.74
CA LEU A 88 -3.52 -22.83 -13.02
C LEU A 88 -3.59 -21.92 -11.79
N ILE A 89 -2.52 -21.86 -10.98
CA ILE A 89 -2.45 -20.96 -9.82
C ILE A 89 -2.63 -19.50 -10.27
N LEU A 90 -1.97 -19.09 -11.34
CA LEU A 90 -2.10 -17.75 -11.90
C LEU A 90 -3.54 -17.48 -12.36
N MET A 91 -4.17 -18.42 -13.05
CA MET A 91 -5.58 -18.32 -13.47
C MET A 91 -6.52 -18.16 -12.27
N PHE A 92 -6.34 -18.96 -11.21
CA PHE A 92 -7.07 -18.80 -9.96
C PHE A 92 -6.86 -17.41 -9.36
N PHE A 93 -5.62 -16.93 -9.29
CA PHE A 93 -5.31 -15.58 -8.79
C PHE A 93 -6.00 -14.48 -9.59
N VAL A 94 -6.06 -14.60 -10.91
CA VAL A 94 -6.72 -13.63 -11.80
C VAL A 94 -8.24 -13.63 -11.59
N ILE A 95 -8.86 -14.80 -11.42
CA ILE A 95 -10.31 -14.92 -11.16
C ILE A 95 -10.66 -14.32 -9.80
N PHE A 96 -9.90 -14.65 -8.76
CA PHE A 96 -10.13 -14.18 -7.39
C PHE A 96 -9.53 -12.80 -7.08
N ARG A 97 -8.95 -12.11 -8.09
CA ARG A 97 -8.23 -10.83 -7.94
C ARG A 97 -9.01 -9.78 -7.14
N LYS A 98 -10.32 -9.71 -7.38
CA LYS A 98 -11.23 -8.74 -6.76
C LYS A 98 -11.34 -8.93 -5.25
N SER A 99 -11.30 -10.17 -4.76
CA SER A 99 -11.47 -10.44 -3.34
C SER A 99 -10.15 -10.52 -2.57
N TRP A 100 -9.06 -10.94 -3.24
CA TRP A 100 -7.77 -11.17 -2.58
C TRP A 100 -6.84 -9.96 -2.62
N ILE A 101 -6.94 -9.09 -3.64
CA ILE A 101 -6.02 -7.96 -3.81
C ILE A 101 -6.76 -6.63 -3.59
N GLU A 102 -7.87 -6.40 -4.27
CA GLU A 102 -8.54 -5.09 -4.20
C GLU A 102 -9.08 -4.77 -2.80
N LYS A 103 -9.78 -5.70 -2.14
CA LYS A 103 -10.36 -5.45 -0.82
C LYS A 103 -9.32 -5.12 0.27
N PRO A 104 -8.24 -5.91 0.47
CA PRO A 104 -7.23 -5.57 1.47
C PRO A 104 -6.42 -4.33 1.09
N LEU A 105 -6.13 -4.10 -0.19
CA LEU A 105 -5.43 -2.89 -0.64
C LEU A 105 -6.26 -1.63 -0.41
N VAL A 106 -7.55 -1.66 -0.75
CA VAL A 106 -8.48 -0.54 -0.50
C VAL A 106 -8.64 -0.31 1.00
N HIS A 107 -8.71 -1.36 1.82
CA HIS A 107 -8.79 -1.21 3.27
C HIS A 107 -7.49 -0.64 3.87
N PHE A 108 -6.33 -1.06 3.37
CA PHE A 108 -5.02 -0.51 3.76
C PHE A 108 -4.88 0.96 3.36
N LEU A 109 -5.22 1.32 2.11
CA LEU A 109 -5.19 2.71 1.65
C LEU A 109 -6.19 3.58 2.42
N ALA A 110 -7.40 3.05 2.68
CA ALA A 110 -8.40 3.74 3.48
C ALA A 110 -7.90 3.95 4.93
N SER A 111 -7.27 2.96 5.56
CA SER A 111 -6.76 3.11 6.92
C SER A 111 -5.53 4.03 7.01
N LEU A 112 -4.70 4.10 5.97
CA LEU A 112 -3.54 5.01 5.90
C LEU A 112 -3.94 6.46 5.62
N LEU A 113 -4.95 6.69 4.77
CA LEU A 113 -5.40 8.03 4.37
C LEU A 113 -6.50 8.61 5.27
N LEU A 114 -7.43 7.77 5.73
CA LEU A 114 -8.58 8.18 6.56
C LEU A 114 -8.40 7.82 8.05
N GLY A 115 -7.34 7.07 8.40
CA GLY A 115 -6.94 6.90 9.79
C GLY A 115 -6.53 8.25 10.38
N LYS A 116 -7.31 8.72 11.35
CA LYS A 116 -6.93 9.81 12.24
C LYS A 116 -5.56 9.53 12.86
#